data_AF-A0A917QE19-F1
#
_entry.id   AF-A0A917QE19-F1
#
_cell.length_a   1.000
_cell.length_b   1.000
_cell.length_c   1.000
_cell.angle_alpha   90.00
_cell.angle_beta   90.00
_cell.angle_gamma   90.00
#
_symmetry.space_group_name_H-M   'P 1'
#
loop_
_entity.id
_entity.type
_entity.pdbx_description
1 polymer ?
#
loop_
_entity_poly.entity_id
_entity_poly.type
_entity_poly.pdbx_seq_one_letter_code
_entity_poly.pdbx_strand_id
1 'polypeptide(L)'
;MTRIFDMPRRQWTDGCPWSDASSCFKYHREQGLTATEARNRVRFYYPETRLEESPPASPLGGDRTAEYAARIGTLTALLSTAEKRIRDLEAALRAERARKAADDDLWTTVGLASSAPDCLVKAARTAFRKAWHPDLRPPAERAAATREFQRIDAIFERLLRLRGLS
;
A
#
# COMPACT_ATOMS: atom_id res chain seq x y z
N MET A 1 46.75 39.42 18.43
CA MET A 1 46.35 38.00 18.47
C MET A 1 47.30 37.26 19.42
N THR A 2 46.93 37.21 20.69
CA THR A 2 47.75 36.63 21.76
C THR A 2 47.58 35.11 21.75
N ARG A 3 48.67 34.35 21.64
CA ARG A 3 48.64 32.89 21.67
C ARG A 3 48.32 32.45 23.10
N ILE A 4 47.37 31.52 23.24
CA ILE A 4 46.84 30.96 24.51
C ILE A 4 47.92 30.24 25.36
N PHE A 5 49.15 30.10 24.86
CA PHE A 5 50.21 29.32 25.51
C PHE A 5 50.97 30.04 26.64
N ASP A 6 50.69 31.31 26.92
CA ASP A 6 51.42 32.09 27.94
C ASP A 6 50.65 32.32 29.25
N MET A 7 49.66 31.48 29.55
CA MET A 7 48.94 31.56 30.83
C MET A 7 49.51 30.63 31.91
N PRO A 8 49.76 31.15 33.14
CA PRO A 8 50.27 30.36 34.25
C PRO A 8 49.27 29.26 34.67
N ARG A 9 49.78 28.08 35.03
CA ARG A 9 49.06 26.83 35.35
C ARG A 9 47.87 26.95 36.33
N ARG A 10 47.69 28.07 37.04
CA ARG A 10 46.63 28.27 38.04
C ARG A 10 45.29 28.79 37.49
N GLN A 11 45.17 29.08 36.19
CA GLN A 11 43.89 29.53 35.58
C GLN A 11 43.16 28.44 34.78
N TRP A 12 43.62 27.18 34.80
CA TRP A 12 42.99 26.08 34.06
C TRP A 12 41.74 25.50 34.77
N THR A 13 41.35 26.04 35.91
CA THR A 13 40.19 25.56 36.69
C THR A 13 38.89 26.31 36.42
N ASP A 14 38.94 27.41 35.68
CA ASP A 14 37.74 28.21 35.37
C ASP A 14 37.33 28.00 33.91
N GLY A 15 36.49 26.98 33.70
CA GLY A 15 35.72 26.79 32.47
C GLY A 15 36.51 26.13 31.34
N CYS A 16 36.19 24.85 31.08
CA CYS A 16 36.59 24.22 29.83
C CYS A 16 36.01 25.03 28.66
N PRO A 17 36.80 25.51 27.68
CA PRO A 17 36.30 26.37 26.60
C PRO A 17 35.43 25.62 25.57
N TRP A 18 35.27 24.30 25.75
CA TRP A 18 34.51 23.43 24.84
C TRP A 18 33.12 23.16 25.44
N SER A 19 32.09 23.16 24.59
CA SER A 19 30.71 22.88 25.02
C SER A 19 30.49 21.41 25.40
N ASP A 20 31.32 20.49 24.89
CA ASP A 20 31.25 19.05 25.16
C ASP A 20 32.59 18.33 24.91
N ALA A 21 32.68 17.09 25.43
CA ALA A 21 33.85 16.23 25.32
C ALA A 21 34.21 15.88 23.86
N SER A 22 33.22 15.81 22.97
CA SER A 22 33.42 15.51 21.54
C SER A 22 34.13 16.65 20.81
N SER A 23 33.78 17.89 21.13
CA SER A 23 34.37 19.11 20.59
C SER A 23 35.81 19.28 21.08
N CYS A 24 36.05 19.00 22.36
CA CYS A 24 37.39 18.94 22.94
C CYS A 24 38.27 17.86 22.25
N PHE A 25 37.69 16.68 21.99
CA PHE A 25 38.42 15.60 21.30
C PHE A 25 38.80 15.98 19.87
N LYS A 26 37.86 16.53 19.09
CA LYS A 26 38.09 16.97 17.71
C LYS A 26 39.18 18.03 17.63
N TYR A 27 39.14 19.04 18.49
CA TYR A 27 40.17 20.07 18.54
C TYR A 27 41.56 19.47 18.75
N HIS A 28 41.73 18.56 19.71
CA HIS A 28 43.02 17.94 19.95
C HIS A 28 43.50 17.06 18.77
N ARG A 29 42.59 16.41 18.05
CA ARG A 29 42.93 15.69 16.81
C ARG A 29 43.41 16.63 15.71
N GLU A 30 42.80 17.80 15.57
CA GLU A 30 43.21 18.84 14.60
C GLU A 30 44.55 19.49 14.95
N GLN A 31 44.90 19.56 16.24
CA GLN A 31 46.23 19.96 16.71
C GLN A 31 47.31 18.89 16.52
N GLY A 32 46.99 17.78 15.84
CA GLY A 32 47.94 16.73 15.48
C GLY A 32 48.18 15.69 16.59
N LEU A 33 47.41 15.71 17.69
CA LEU A 33 47.55 14.68 18.72
C LEU A 33 47.04 13.33 18.19
N THR A 34 47.68 12.26 18.65
CA THR A 34 47.16 10.92 18.43
C THR A 34 45.81 10.76 19.15
N ALA A 35 44.98 9.83 18.69
CA ALA A 35 43.66 9.60 19.29
C ALA A 35 43.76 9.26 20.80
N THR A 36 44.82 8.58 21.21
CA THR A 36 45.06 8.25 22.62
C THR A 36 45.40 9.49 23.45
N GLU A 37 46.29 10.35 22.95
CA GLU A 37 46.68 11.58 23.65
C GLU A 37 45.51 12.58 23.72
N ALA A 38 44.74 12.72 22.64
CA ALA A 38 43.53 13.54 22.62
C ALA A 38 42.48 13.03 23.62
N ARG A 39 42.30 11.72 23.77
CA ARG A 39 41.40 11.14 24.79
C ARG A 39 41.88 11.42 26.21
N ASN A 40 43.17 11.27 26.48
CA ASN A 40 43.73 11.54 27.81
C ASN A 40 43.53 13.02 28.19
N ARG A 41 43.66 13.93 27.21
CA ARG A 41 43.34 15.36 27.39
C ARG A 41 41.85 15.58 27.69
N VAL A 42 40.95 14.97 26.93
CA VAL A 42 39.49 15.12 27.16
C VAL A 42 39.09 14.56 28.51
N ARG A 43 39.65 13.40 28.91
CA ARG A 43 39.39 12.76 30.21
C ARG A 43 39.84 13.62 31.39
N PHE A 44 40.87 14.46 31.19
CA PHE A 44 41.32 15.42 32.20
C PHE A 44 40.28 16.54 32.43
N TYR A 45 39.64 17.03 31.37
CA TYR A 45 38.63 18.11 31.47
C TYR A 45 37.21 17.61 31.77
N TYR A 46 36.88 16.39 31.33
CA TYR A 46 35.57 15.76 31.51
C TYR A 46 35.76 14.36 32.11
N PRO A 47 36.07 14.26 33.43
CA PRO A 47 36.35 13.00 34.09
C PRO A 47 35.12 12.08 34.17
N GLU A 48 33.91 12.65 34.13
CA GLU A 48 32.65 11.91 34.17
C GLU A 48 32.16 11.45 32.80
N THR A 49 32.64 12.08 31.71
CA THR A 49 32.40 11.51 30.39
C THR A 49 33.34 10.31 30.24
N ARG A 50 32.81 9.11 30.51
CA ARG A 50 33.20 7.98 29.66
C ARG A 50 32.86 8.44 28.25
N LEU A 51 33.87 8.91 27.52
CA LEU A 51 33.87 8.73 26.07
C LEU A 51 33.70 7.23 25.93
N GLU A 52 32.45 6.77 25.81
CA GLU A 52 32.18 5.38 25.53
C GLU A 52 33.05 5.07 24.34
N GLU A 53 34.06 4.23 24.56
CA GLU A 53 34.79 3.62 23.48
C GLU A 53 33.68 3.07 22.62
N SER A 54 33.49 3.63 21.41
CA SER A 54 32.75 2.91 20.39
C SER A 54 33.35 1.52 20.45
N PRO A 55 32.58 0.51 20.91
CA PRO A 55 33.15 -0.79 21.19
C PRO A 55 33.91 -1.19 19.92
N PRO A 56 35.15 -1.70 20.03
CA PRO A 56 35.87 -2.15 18.84
C PRO A 56 34.89 -3.01 18.08
N ALA A 57 34.62 -2.63 16.81
CA ALA A 57 33.56 -3.24 16.01
C ALA A 57 33.61 -4.74 16.25
N SER A 58 32.61 -5.26 16.97
CA SER A 58 32.69 -6.62 17.52
C SER A 58 33.01 -7.56 16.35
N PRO A 59 34.07 -8.41 16.44
CA PRO A 59 34.46 -9.28 15.33
C PRO A 59 33.39 -10.34 14.98
N LEU A 60 32.28 -10.37 15.72
CA LEU A 60 31.17 -11.30 15.59
C LEU A 60 30.07 -10.83 14.62
N GLY A 61 30.30 -9.74 13.86
CA GLY A 61 29.29 -9.13 12.99
C GLY A 61 29.05 -9.80 11.64
N GLY A 62 29.93 -10.71 11.19
CA GLY A 62 29.85 -11.28 9.83
C GLY A 62 28.71 -12.30 9.63
N ASP A 63 28.40 -13.09 10.66
CA ASP A 63 27.42 -14.18 10.56
C ASP A 63 25.98 -13.66 10.65
N ARG A 64 25.75 -12.67 11.53
CA ARG A 64 24.44 -12.02 11.68
C ARG A 64 24.10 -11.14 10.48
N THR A 65 25.07 -10.47 9.85
CA THR A 65 24.79 -9.64 8.66
C THR A 65 24.38 -10.50 7.46
N ALA A 66 24.99 -11.68 7.29
CA ALA A 66 24.57 -12.67 6.30
C ALA A 66 23.16 -13.20 6.58
N GLU A 67 22.87 -13.54 7.85
CA GLU A 67 21.52 -13.96 8.27
C GLU A 67 20.46 -12.88 8.01
N TYR A 68 20.73 -11.63 8.37
CA TYR A 68 19.83 -10.51 8.10
C TYR A 68 19.64 -10.27 6.61
N ALA A 69 20.70 -10.36 5.80
CA ALA A 69 20.60 -10.22 4.35
C ALA A 69 19.71 -11.33 3.75
N ALA A 70 19.89 -12.58 4.18
CA ALA A 70 19.05 -13.70 3.74
C ALA A 70 17.58 -13.51 4.16
N ARG A 71 17.34 -13.03 5.38
CA ARG A 71 15.99 -12.74 5.88
C ARG A 71 15.32 -11.58 5.14
N ILE A 72 16.04 -10.51 4.85
CA ILE A 72 15.55 -9.40 4.03
C ILE A 72 15.22 -9.87 2.61
N GLY A 73 16.07 -10.70 2.01
CA GLY A 73 15.81 -11.29 0.69
C GLY A 73 14.53 -12.13 0.69
N THR A 74 14.36 -12.98 1.71
CA THR A 74 13.16 -13.81 1.87
C THR A 74 11.91 -12.96 2.03
N LEU A 75 11.94 -11.94 2.90
CA LEU A 75 10.80 -11.05 3.12
C LEU A 75 10.45 -10.24 1.87
N THR A 76 11.46 -9.75 1.15
CA THR A 76 11.24 -9.01 -0.11
C THR A 76 10.57 -9.91 -1.16
N ALA A 77 10.99 -11.17 -1.28
CA ALA A 77 10.37 -12.12 -2.19
C ALA A 77 8.91 -12.45 -1.81
N LEU A 78 8.65 -12.62 -0.51
CA LEU A 78 7.29 -12.85 0.01
C LEU A 78 6.39 -11.63 -0.22
N LEU A 79 6.88 -10.42 0.04
CA LEU A 79 6.14 -9.17 -0.22
C LEU A 79 5.79 -9.03 -1.69
N SER A 80 6.77 -9.24 -2.59
CA SER A 80 6.54 -9.19 -4.03
C SER A 80 5.48 -10.20 -4.49
N THR A 81 5.51 -11.42 -3.92
CA THR A 81 4.52 -12.46 -4.21
C THR A 81 3.13 -12.06 -3.70
N ALA A 82 3.04 -11.54 -2.49
CA ALA A 82 1.78 -11.08 -1.89
C ALA A 82 1.18 -9.92 -2.68
N GLU A 83 1.98 -8.92 -3.06
CA GLU A 83 1.54 -7.78 -3.88
C GLU A 83 1.03 -8.22 -5.25
N LYS A 84 1.69 -9.18 -5.88
CA LYS A 84 1.20 -9.77 -7.13
C LYS A 84 -0.15 -10.44 -6.90
N ARG A 85 -0.28 -11.25 -5.85
CA ARG A 85 -1.53 -11.96 -5.55
C ARG A 85 -2.69 -11.00 -5.26
N ILE A 86 -2.43 -9.92 -4.51
CA ILE A 86 -3.43 -8.89 -4.22
C ILE A 86 -3.90 -8.25 -5.53
N ARG A 87 -2.98 -7.81 -6.40
CA ARG A 87 -3.33 -7.21 -7.70
C ARG A 87 -4.17 -8.14 -8.56
N ASP A 88 -3.80 -9.42 -8.62
CA ASP A 88 -4.54 -10.42 -9.40
C ASP A 88 -5.97 -10.62 -8.84
N LEU A 89 -6.10 -10.72 -7.52
CA LEU A 89 -7.39 -10.87 -6.84
C LEU A 89 -8.27 -9.62 -6.99
N GLU A 90 -7.70 -8.43 -6.88
CA GLU A 90 -8.43 -7.18 -7.08
C GLU A 90 -8.89 -7.01 -8.53
N ALA A 91 -8.08 -7.44 -9.51
CA ALA A 91 -8.48 -7.47 -10.91
C ALA A 91 -9.64 -8.46 -11.14
N ALA A 92 -9.54 -9.67 -10.58
CA ALA A 92 -10.60 -10.66 -10.67
C ALA A 92 -11.90 -10.18 -10.00
N LEU A 93 -11.81 -9.58 -8.81
CA LEU A 93 -12.97 -9.04 -8.10
C LEU A 93 -13.64 -7.89 -8.86
N ARG A 94 -12.85 -7.00 -9.48
CA ARG A 94 -13.39 -5.94 -10.34
C ARG A 94 -14.12 -6.52 -11.56
N ALA A 95 -13.55 -7.52 -12.22
CA ALA A 95 -14.19 -8.20 -13.35
C ALA A 95 -15.50 -8.88 -12.92
N GLU A 96 -15.52 -9.53 -11.76
CA GLU A 96 -16.72 -10.18 -11.23
C GLU A 96 -17.83 -9.17 -10.93
N ARG A 97 -17.49 -8.07 -10.26
CA ARG A 97 -18.45 -6.98 -9.98
C ARG A 97 -19.02 -6.37 -11.25
N ALA A 98 -18.19 -6.17 -12.27
CA ALA A 98 -18.63 -5.65 -13.56
C ALA A 98 -19.60 -6.61 -14.26
N ARG A 99 -19.32 -7.92 -14.24
CA ARG A 99 -20.23 -8.95 -14.76
C ARG A 99 -21.57 -8.94 -14.03
N LYS A 100 -21.53 -8.95 -12.70
CA LYS A 100 -22.74 -8.93 -11.89
C LYS A 100 -23.57 -7.66 -12.10
N ALA A 101 -22.93 -6.50 -12.21
CA ALA A 101 -23.62 -5.24 -12.52
C ALA A 101 -24.31 -5.28 -13.89
N ALA A 102 -23.66 -5.87 -14.90
CA ALA A 102 -24.26 -6.05 -16.22
C ALA A 102 -25.47 -6.99 -16.19
N ASP A 103 -25.45 -8.03 -15.36
CA ASP A 103 -26.60 -8.91 -15.18
C ASP A 103 -27.73 -8.22 -14.40
N ASP A 104 -27.41 -7.47 -13.35
CA ASP A 104 -28.38 -6.67 -12.59
C ASP A 104 -29.06 -5.62 -13.49
N ASP A 105 -28.36 -5.05 -14.47
CA ASP A 105 -28.92 -4.12 -15.47
C ASP A 105 -29.97 -4.76 -16.38
N LEU A 106 -29.86 -6.07 -16.66
CA LEU A 106 -30.88 -6.80 -17.41
C LEU A 106 -32.16 -6.96 -16.60
N TRP A 107 -32.04 -7.21 -15.29
CA TRP A 107 -33.17 -7.35 -14.39
C TRP A 107 -33.91 -6.02 -14.23
N THR A 108 -33.18 -4.92 -14.02
CA THR A 108 -33.78 -3.57 -13.94
C THR A 108 -34.46 -3.15 -15.24
N THR A 109 -33.90 -3.50 -16.40
CA THR A 109 -34.50 -3.18 -17.71
C THR A 109 -35.91 -3.76 -17.87
N VAL A 110 -36.17 -4.95 -17.31
CA VAL A 110 -37.50 -5.59 -17.34
C VAL A 110 -38.35 -5.28 -16.10
N GLY A 111 -37.88 -4.39 -15.22
CA GLY A 111 -38.59 -4.00 -14.00
C GLY A 111 -38.65 -5.09 -12.92
N LEU A 112 -37.70 -6.02 -12.94
CA LEU A 112 -37.62 -7.12 -11.96
C LEU A 112 -36.36 -6.99 -11.10
N ALA A 113 -36.39 -7.57 -9.90
CA ALA A 113 -35.19 -7.76 -9.10
C ALA A 113 -34.48 -9.06 -9.50
N SER A 114 -33.15 -9.10 -9.38
CA SER A 114 -32.38 -10.33 -9.63
C SER A 114 -32.72 -11.49 -8.69
N SER A 115 -33.37 -11.20 -7.55
CA SER A 115 -33.92 -12.15 -6.59
C SER A 115 -35.37 -12.60 -6.87
N ALA A 116 -36.03 -12.09 -7.92
CA ALA A 116 -37.43 -12.41 -8.20
C ALA A 116 -37.63 -13.94 -8.39
N PRO A 117 -38.64 -14.58 -7.81
CA PRO A 117 -38.91 -16.00 -8.06
C PRO A 117 -39.17 -16.34 -9.53
N ASP A 118 -38.82 -17.54 -9.97
CA ASP A 118 -38.95 -17.98 -11.37
C ASP A 118 -40.37 -17.84 -11.92
N CYS A 119 -41.38 -18.09 -11.08
CA CYS A 119 -42.78 -17.91 -11.43
C CYS A 119 -43.10 -16.45 -11.79
N LEU A 120 -42.51 -15.48 -11.10
CA LEU A 120 -42.68 -14.06 -11.40
C LEU A 120 -41.99 -13.69 -12.71
N VAL A 121 -40.81 -14.23 -13.00
CA VAL A 121 -40.11 -13.96 -14.27
C VAL A 121 -40.94 -14.44 -15.46
N LYS A 122 -41.47 -15.68 -15.38
CA LYS A 122 -42.35 -16.24 -16.41
C LYS A 122 -43.64 -15.44 -16.54
N ALA A 123 -44.28 -15.11 -15.42
CA ALA A 123 -45.51 -14.31 -15.42
C ALA A 123 -45.30 -12.90 -16.00
N ALA A 124 -44.19 -12.24 -15.64
CA ALA A 124 -43.83 -10.92 -16.17
C ALA A 124 -43.62 -10.96 -17.67
N ARG A 125 -42.91 -11.98 -18.19
CA ARG A 125 -42.74 -12.18 -19.63
C ARG A 125 -44.09 -12.38 -20.33
N THR A 126 -44.97 -13.22 -19.78
CA THR A 126 -46.31 -13.44 -20.34
C THR A 126 -47.15 -12.17 -20.33
N ALA A 127 -47.11 -11.40 -19.25
CA ALA A 127 -47.80 -10.12 -19.14
C ALA A 127 -47.26 -9.10 -20.15
N PHE A 128 -45.94 -9.01 -20.28
CA PHE A 128 -45.27 -8.16 -21.28
C PHE A 128 -45.72 -8.50 -22.70
N ARG A 129 -45.68 -9.79 -23.08
CA ARG A 129 -46.10 -10.25 -24.41
C ARG A 129 -47.53 -9.89 -24.76
N LYS A 130 -48.44 -9.95 -23.77
CA LYS A 130 -49.86 -9.58 -23.95
C LYS A 130 -50.05 -8.07 -24.04
N ALA A 131 -49.39 -7.29 -23.19
CA ALA A 131 -49.61 -5.84 -23.10
C ALA A 131 -48.90 -5.05 -24.21
N TRP A 132 -47.75 -5.53 -24.69
CA TRP A 132 -46.88 -4.78 -25.62
C TRP A 132 -46.78 -5.41 -27.01
N HIS A 133 -47.70 -6.29 -27.39
CA HIS A 133 -47.68 -6.92 -28.71
C HIS A 133 -47.77 -5.87 -29.83
N PRO A 134 -46.92 -5.93 -30.88
CA PRO A 134 -46.89 -4.92 -31.94
C PRO A 134 -48.21 -4.84 -32.74
N ASP A 135 -49.01 -5.91 -32.76
CA ASP A 135 -50.32 -5.90 -33.42
C ASP A 135 -51.35 -4.98 -32.74
N LEU A 136 -51.15 -4.69 -31.45
CA LEU A 136 -51.99 -3.74 -30.71
C LEU A 136 -51.67 -2.28 -31.03
N ARG A 137 -50.62 -2.02 -31.83
CA ARG A 137 -50.15 -0.68 -32.17
C ARG A 137 -50.67 -0.21 -33.54
N PRO A 138 -50.90 1.11 -33.70
CA PRO A 138 -51.22 1.68 -35.00
C PRO A 138 -50.17 1.33 -36.06
N PRO A 139 -50.55 1.21 -37.35
CA PRO A 139 -49.61 0.81 -38.41
C PRO A 139 -48.35 1.68 -38.49
N ALA A 140 -48.47 2.98 -38.21
CA ALA A 140 -47.34 3.93 -38.21
C ALA A 140 -46.29 3.63 -37.12
N GLU A 141 -46.70 3.07 -35.99
CA GLU A 141 -45.83 2.78 -34.84
C GLU A 141 -45.35 1.32 -34.81
N ARG A 142 -46.00 0.44 -35.58
CA ARG A 142 -45.77 -1.01 -35.54
C ARG A 142 -44.31 -1.39 -35.73
N ALA A 143 -43.61 -0.74 -36.66
CA ALA A 143 -42.20 -1.05 -36.92
C ALA A 143 -41.29 -0.76 -35.72
N ALA A 144 -41.52 0.38 -35.04
CA ALA A 144 -40.78 0.73 -33.83
C ALA A 144 -41.15 -0.20 -32.66
N ALA A 145 -42.44 -0.49 -32.49
CA ALA A 145 -42.94 -1.40 -31.47
C ALA A 145 -42.39 -2.82 -31.63
N THR A 146 -42.29 -3.34 -32.86
CA THR A 146 -41.71 -4.67 -33.13
C THR A 146 -40.25 -4.73 -32.70
N ARG A 147 -39.44 -3.71 -33.02
CA ARG A 147 -38.03 -3.66 -32.62
C ARG A 147 -37.88 -3.66 -31.11
N GLU A 148 -38.67 -2.84 -30.43
CA GLU A 148 -38.63 -2.74 -28.98
C GLU A 148 -39.13 -4.02 -28.30
N PHE A 149 -40.19 -4.62 -28.83
CA PHE A 149 -40.70 -5.91 -28.37
C PHE A 149 -39.65 -7.01 -28.47
N GLN A 150 -38.97 -7.11 -29.62
CA GLN A 150 -37.91 -8.10 -29.83
C GLN A 150 -36.73 -7.87 -28.88
N ARG A 151 -36.35 -6.60 -28.65
CA ARG A 151 -35.28 -6.23 -27.72
C ARG A 151 -35.59 -6.71 -26.30
N ILE A 152 -36.78 -6.40 -25.79
CA ILE A 152 -37.17 -6.76 -24.42
C ILE A 152 -37.43 -8.28 -24.29
N ASP A 153 -38.06 -8.93 -25.27
CA ASP A 153 -38.29 -10.39 -25.21
C ASP A 153 -36.95 -11.16 -25.25
N ALA A 154 -35.95 -10.65 -25.98
CA ALA A 154 -34.60 -11.21 -25.96
C ALA A 154 -33.91 -11.09 -24.58
N ILE A 155 -34.18 -10.01 -23.83
CA ILE A 155 -33.71 -9.87 -22.45
C ILE A 155 -34.36 -10.92 -21.55
N PHE A 156 -35.68 -11.11 -21.63
CA PHE A 156 -36.36 -12.18 -20.90
C PHE A 156 -35.80 -13.57 -21.24
N GLU A 157 -35.54 -13.86 -22.52
CA GLU A 157 -34.88 -15.11 -22.92
C GLU A 157 -33.48 -15.27 -22.33
N ARG A 158 -32.69 -14.19 -22.29
CA ARG A 158 -31.38 -14.23 -21.65
C ARG A 158 -31.50 -14.50 -20.15
N LEU A 159 -32.43 -13.85 -19.46
CA LEU A 159 -32.68 -14.07 -18.03
C LEU A 159 -33.12 -15.50 -17.72
N LEU A 160 -34.00 -16.09 -18.56
CA LEU A 160 -34.42 -17.49 -18.40
C LEU A 160 -33.26 -18.46 -18.62
N ARG A 161 -32.39 -18.21 -19.61
CA ARG A 161 -31.18 -19.01 -19.83
C ARG A 161 -30.19 -18.91 -18.67
N LEU A 162 -29.98 -17.72 -18.11
CA LEU A 162 -29.14 -17.52 -16.92
C LEU A 162 -29.63 -18.34 -15.71
N ARG A 163 -30.93 -18.64 -15.64
CA ARG A 163 -31.54 -19.47 -14.59
C ARG A 163 -31.73 -20.94 -14.96
N GLY A 164 -31.37 -21.36 -16.18
CA GLY A 164 -31.60 -22.74 -16.65
C GLY A 164 -33.09 -23.09 -16.82
N LEU A 165 -33.93 -22.10 -17.13
CA LEU A 165 -35.39 -22.26 -17.29
C LEU A 165 -35.85 -22.24 -18.77
N SER A 166 -34.90 -22.21 -19.69
CA SER A 166 -35.10 -22.18 -21.15
C SER A 166 -35.39 -23.56 -21.72
#